data_AF-A0A662DR33-F1
#
_entry.id   AF-A0A662DR33-F1
#
_cell.length_a   1.000
_cell.length_b   1.000
_cell.length_c   1.000
_cell.angle_alpha   90.00
_cell.angle_beta   90.00
_cell.angle_gamma   90.00
#
_symmetry.space_group_name_H-M   'P 1'
#
loop_
_entity.id
_entity.type
_entity.pdbx_description
1 polymer ?
#
loop_
_entity_poly.entity_id
_entity_poly.type
_entity_poly.pdbx_seq_one_letter_code
_entity_poly.pdbx_strand_id
1 'polypeptide(L)'
;MRRCSGLAQPRRRHRSTVGLRSARGPTSGREHRFRRVRRLGIPWAAQPSGHLAVKIHRSPILTVALAVGIVSCASTGSDESATTDVTTTAAPSVTETSGLDTTVPEADQPEETVVTEVEPLPATTIRPEPDVPELPDGYGGYVSATYGDDVNWICHPGKADNVCARDLDATIVHADGTTEVEKFTLADDPPVDCFYIYPTVSGDPGANSDLLPAENEEISTTLNQAARLGASCRVFAPMYRQRTLTALLGQVESDDSTRTLAYDDVVDSFKHFLANGSDGRPFVLIGHSQGAGLLRKLIAQEVDDEPALTERLVSAILLGTSVAPDEYDNVPACTTGSDTGCVVSYSSYRDTGPPPPDAFFGRTENGPALCVNPVDPAGGALASSPYFTMEAALLGGETKPFDDESRAAEISTPFVKYPDMVTVECVDDGSFGYLQLTTTTDEGPRSDDVGGDLISQWGMHLIDANVAMGDLVNLVAAWEATRFSRFLRIVPD
;
A
#
# COMPACT_ATOMS: atom_id res chain seq x y z
N MET A 1 34.67 44.86 15.57
CA MET A 1 35.73 45.31 14.63
C MET A 1 36.95 44.40 14.74
N ARG A 2 37.30 43.68 13.67
CA ARG A 2 38.67 43.24 13.29
C ARG A 2 38.61 42.73 11.84
N ARG A 3 39.67 42.95 11.06
CA ARG A 3 39.76 42.73 9.60
C ARG A 3 41.03 41.92 9.27
N CYS A 4 41.14 41.53 7.98
CA CYS A 4 42.28 40.92 7.29
C CYS A 4 42.39 39.40 7.50
N SER A 5 42.20 38.50 6.53
CA SER A 5 42.42 38.50 5.05
C SER A 5 43.88 38.36 4.61
N GLY A 6 44.18 37.33 3.81
CA GLY A 6 45.48 37.11 3.16
C GLY A 6 45.48 35.86 2.26
N LEU A 7 45.37 36.05 0.94
CA LEU A 7 45.58 35.00 -0.08
C LEU A 7 47.07 34.80 -0.41
N ALA A 8 47.49 33.59 -0.80
CA ALA A 8 48.29 33.34 -2.03
C ALA A 8 48.67 31.85 -2.25
N GLN A 9 48.35 31.34 -3.45
CA GLN A 9 48.94 30.15 -4.10
C GLN A 9 50.17 30.58 -4.97
N PRO A 10 50.79 29.72 -5.83
CA PRO A 10 51.31 28.35 -5.64
C PRO A 10 52.77 28.22 -6.20
N ARG A 11 53.41 27.03 -6.11
CA ARG A 11 54.56 26.68 -6.98
C ARG A 11 54.52 25.24 -7.52
N ARG A 12 55.04 25.06 -8.74
CA ARG A 12 55.03 23.84 -9.57
C ARG A 12 56.41 23.15 -9.66
N ARG A 13 56.38 21.95 -10.27
CA ARG A 13 57.45 21.20 -11.02
C ARG A 13 58.18 20.13 -10.18
N HIS A 14 58.64 19.00 -10.74
CA HIS A 14 58.99 18.68 -12.14
C HIS A 14 58.58 17.26 -12.62
N ARG A 15 58.63 17.05 -13.95
CA ARG A 15 58.40 15.77 -14.68
C ARG A 15 59.52 14.73 -14.48
N SER A 16 59.20 13.47 -14.77
CA SER A 16 60.00 12.61 -15.68
C SER A 16 59.13 11.61 -16.45
N THR A 17 59.55 11.26 -17.67
CA THR A 17 58.83 10.45 -18.66
C THR A 17 59.72 9.36 -19.25
N VAL A 18 59.22 8.13 -19.41
CA VAL A 18 59.56 7.20 -20.51
C VAL A 18 58.34 6.31 -20.78
N GLY A 19 58.09 5.96 -22.04
CA GLY A 19 57.15 4.90 -22.43
C GLY A 19 57.58 4.27 -23.75
N LEU A 20 56.93 3.20 -24.20
CA LEU A 20 57.06 2.65 -25.57
C LEU A 20 55.84 1.76 -25.94
N ARG A 21 55.57 1.64 -27.25
CA ARG A 21 54.32 1.12 -27.87
C ARG A 21 54.48 -0.25 -28.55
N SER A 22 53.32 -0.76 -29.02
CA SER A 22 53.05 -1.73 -30.12
C SER A 22 52.98 -3.23 -29.75
N ALA A 23 52.29 -4.11 -30.48
CA ALA A 23 51.66 -3.99 -31.83
C ALA A 23 50.17 -4.42 -31.91
N ARG A 24 49.82 -5.41 -32.75
CA ARG A 24 48.48 -6.04 -33.01
C ARG A 24 48.67 -7.55 -33.33
N GLY A 25 47.60 -8.37 -33.21
CA GLY A 25 47.56 -9.87 -33.30
C GLY A 25 47.84 -10.51 -34.68
N PRO A 26 47.13 -11.58 -35.16
CA PRO A 26 45.98 -12.35 -34.61
C PRO A 26 46.04 -13.92 -34.80
N THR A 27 44.91 -14.62 -34.55
CA THR A 27 44.42 -15.93 -35.09
C THR A 27 44.52 -17.28 -34.30
N SER A 28 43.47 -18.12 -34.53
CA SER A 28 43.26 -19.56 -34.21
C SER A 28 43.15 -19.96 -32.72
N GLY A 29 42.19 -20.74 -32.22
CA GLY A 29 41.25 -21.68 -32.84
C GLY A 29 41.34 -23.07 -32.17
N ARG A 30 40.19 -23.62 -31.72
CA ARG A 30 39.87 -25.03 -31.39
C ARG A 30 40.07 -25.65 -29.99
N GLU A 31 38.97 -26.31 -29.60
CA GLU A 31 38.80 -27.67 -29.03
C GLU A 31 38.66 -27.89 -27.51
N HIS A 32 37.46 -28.34 -27.13
CA HIS A 32 37.10 -28.93 -25.83
C HIS A 32 37.81 -30.27 -25.59
N ARG A 33 38.20 -30.55 -24.34
CA ARG A 33 38.34 -31.93 -23.84
C ARG A 33 37.92 -32.08 -22.38
N PHE A 34 37.02 -33.03 -22.15
CA PHE A 34 36.65 -33.54 -20.83
C PHE A 34 37.87 -34.08 -20.06
N ARG A 35 37.87 -33.90 -18.73
CA ARG A 35 38.57 -34.80 -17.81
C ARG A 35 37.67 -35.21 -16.64
N ARG A 36 37.47 -36.53 -16.49
CA ARG A 36 36.89 -37.14 -15.29
C ARG A 36 37.90 -37.11 -14.15
N VAL A 37 37.45 -36.94 -12.92
CA VAL A 37 38.20 -37.29 -11.70
C VAL A 37 37.59 -38.56 -11.11
N ARG A 38 38.44 -39.53 -10.74
CA ARG A 38 38.03 -40.83 -10.17
C ARG A 38 37.89 -40.74 -8.64
N ARG A 39 36.91 -41.47 -8.10
CA ARG A 39 36.86 -41.84 -6.69
C ARG A 39 38.02 -42.78 -6.31
N LEU A 40 38.52 -42.62 -5.09
CA LEU A 40 39.17 -43.65 -4.28
C LEU A 40 38.50 -43.64 -2.89
N GLY A 41 38.41 -44.78 -2.23
CA GLY A 41 37.79 -44.93 -0.90
C GLY A 41 38.57 -45.92 -0.04
N ILE A 42 37.87 -46.66 0.84
CA ILE A 42 38.35 -47.71 1.79
C ILE A 42 38.74 -47.14 3.19
N PRO A 43 38.33 -47.74 4.34
CA PRO A 43 37.18 -48.63 4.60
C PRO A 43 36.35 -48.22 5.86
N TRP A 44 35.36 -49.06 6.19
CA TRP A 44 34.45 -48.95 7.33
C TRP A 44 34.87 -49.89 8.48
N ALA A 45 34.65 -49.48 9.74
CA ALA A 45 34.73 -50.32 10.94
C ALA A 45 33.67 -49.87 11.95
N ALA A 46 33.11 -50.79 12.75
CA ALA A 46 31.85 -50.56 13.46
C ALA A 46 31.96 -50.68 15.00
N GLN A 47 31.25 -49.76 15.69
CA GLN A 47 30.67 -49.88 17.04
C GLN A 47 31.65 -49.99 18.25
N PRO A 48 31.23 -49.69 19.51
CA PRO A 48 29.85 -49.69 20.04
C PRO A 48 29.36 -48.41 20.74
N SER A 49 28.11 -48.49 21.18
CA SER A 49 27.24 -47.43 21.74
C SER A 49 27.62 -46.94 23.14
N GLY A 50 27.40 -45.65 23.40
CA GLY A 50 27.29 -45.08 24.75
C GLY A 50 26.07 -44.17 24.85
N HIS A 51 25.15 -44.45 25.77
CA HIS A 51 23.98 -43.60 26.01
C HIS A 51 24.34 -42.42 26.92
N LEU A 52 24.00 -41.19 26.50
CA LEU A 52 23.73 -40.09 27.42
C LEU A 52 22.38 -39.47 27.02
N ALA A 53 21.40 -39.51 27.93
CA ALA A 53 20.05 -39.04 27.65
C ALA A 53 19.95 -37.53 27.90
N VAL A 54 19.77 -36.74 26.84
CA VAL A 54 19.32 -35.35 26.96
C VAL A 54 17.80 -35.33 26.81
N LYS A 55 17.08 -35.00 27.89
CA LYS A 55 15.64 -34.74 27.84
C LYS A 55 15.40 -33.43 27.09
N ILE A 56 15.04 -33.51 25.82
CA ILE A 56 14.42 -32.39 25.10
C ILE A 56 12.92 -32.45 25.38
N HIS A 57 12.38 -31.46 26.09
CA HIS A 57 10.94 -31.22 26.13
C HIS A 57 10.49 -30.79 24.73
N ARG A 58 9.58 -31.56 24.12
CA ARG A 58 8.85 -31.14 22.93
C ARG A 58 7.57 -30.42 23.37
N SER A 59 7.58 -29.10 23.33
CA SER A 59 6.34 -28.31 23.36
C SER A 59 5.67 -28.39 21.98
N PRO A 60 4.36 -28.67 21.88
CA PRO A 60 3.67 -28.79 20.60
C PRO A 60 2.74 -27.60 20.35
N ILE A 61 3.20 -26.57 19.62
CA ILE A 61 2.33 -25.55 19.03
C ILE A 61 2.81 -25.22 17.61
N LEU A 62 2.32 -26.00 16.64
CA LEU A 62 1.98 -25.49 15.30
C LEU A 62 1.09 -26.53 14.61
N THR A 63 -0.23 -26.39 14.78
CA THR A 63 -1.23 -27.12 14.00
C THR A 63 -2.13 -26.08 13.34
N VAL A 64 -1.71 -25.59 12.18
CA VAL A 64 -2.60 -24.86 11.29
C VAL A 64 -3.65 -25.84 10.79
N ALA A 65 -4.92 -25.60 11.13
CA ALA A 65 -6.00 -26.51 10.80
C ALA A 65 -6.41 -26.37 9.32
N LEU A 66 -6.00 -27.32 8.47
CA LEU A 66 -6.56 -27.46 7.13
C LEU A 66 -8.04 -27.83 7.21
N ALA A 67 -8.92 -26.91 6.83
CA ALA A 67 -10.31 -27.22 6.49
C ALA A 67 -10.38 -27.80 5.06
N VAL A 68 -10.15 -29.11 4.92
CA VAL A 68 -10.34 -29.80 3.62
C VAL A 68 -11.83 -29.99 3.36
N GLY A 69 -12.38 -29.18 2.45
CA GLY A 69 -13.74 -29.36 1.94
C GLY A 69 -13.85 -30.64 1.08
N ILE A 70 -14.43 -31.70 1.65
CA ILE A 70 -14.72 -32.93 0.90
C ILE A 70 -15.98 -32.72 0.06
N VAL A 71 -15.80 -32.52 -1.25
CA VAL A 71 -16.87 -32.65 -2.24
C VAL A 71 -17.36 -34.10 -2.25
N SER A 72 -18.64 -34.31 -1.97
CA SER A 72 -19.29 -35.63 -2.09
C SER A 72 -20.36 -35.57 -3.18
N CYS A 73 -20.07 -36.17 -4.33
CA CYS A 73 -21.05 -36.34 -5.40
C CYS A 73 -22.02 -37.48 -5.06
N ALA A 74 -23.33 -37.20 -5.12
CA ALA A 74 -24.37 -38.22 -5.19
C ALA A 74 -25.33 -37.90 -6.35
N SER A 75 -25.81 -38.94 -7.02
CA SER A 75 -26.36 -38.89 -8.37
C SER A 75 -27.89 -38.76 -8.45
N THR A 76 -28.34 -38.03 -9.47
CA THR A 76 -29.58 -38.20 -10.27
C THR A 76 -30.73 -39.07 -9.73
N GLY A 77 -31.92 -38.49 -9.64
CA GLY A 77 -33.21 -39.19 -9.63
C GLY A 77 -34.37 -38.22 -9.87
N SER A 78 -35.13 -38.42 -10.94
CA SER A 78 -36.35 -37.68 -11.26
C SER A 78 -37.60 -38.35 -10.67
N ASP A 79 -38.65 -37.58 -10.39
CA ASP A 79 -40.01 -37.75 -10.95
C ASP A 79 -41.06 -36.83 -10.27
N GLU A 80 -42.29 -36.84 -10.80
CA GLU A 80 -43.26 -35.74 -10.77
C GLU A 80 -44.31 -35.74 -9.63
N SER A 81 -44.88 -34.54 -9.40
CA SER A 81 -46.26 -34.28 -8.90
C SER A 81 -46.57 -34.53 -7.41
N ALA A 82 -47.54 -33.87 -6.76
CA ALA A 82 -48.63 -33.04 -7.28
C ALA A 82 -49.11 -31.93 -6.30
N THR A 83 -49.61 -30.82 -6.89
CA THR A 83 -50.75 -29.97 -6.47
C THR A 83 -50.93 -29.48 -5.01
N THR A 84 -51.03 -28.15 -4.86
CA THR A 84 -52.32 -27.49 -4.53
C THR A 84 -52.33 -26.01 -4.95
N ASP A 85 -53.46 -25.56 -5.53
CA ASP A 85 -53.73 -24.18 -5.95
C ASP A 85 -54.22 -23.26 -4.80
N VAL A 86 -54.10 -21.93 -4.99
CA VAL A 86 -55.23 -20.95 -5.10
C VAL A 86 -54.68 -19.51 -5.15
N THR A 87 -54.50 -18.88 -6.33
CA THR A 87 -55.40 -17.99 -7.14
C THR A 87 -55.51 -16.49 -6.76
N THR A 88 -55.19 -15.61 -7.74
CA THR A 88 -55.74 -14.24 -8.01
C THR A 88 -55.46 -13.09 -6.99
N THR A 89 -55.41 -11.79 -7.35
CA THR A 89 -55.93 -11.05 -8.53
C THR A 89 -55.11 -9.78 -8.83
N ALA A 90 -55.12 -9.31 -10.08
CA ALA A 90 -54.69 -7.96 -10.48
C ALA A 90 -55.88 -7.04 -10.84
N ALA A 91 -55.59 -5.73 -10.91
CA ALA A 91 -56.46 -4.56 -11.13
C ALA A 91 -57.70 -4.66 -12.06
N PRO A 92 -58.63 -3.69 -11.94
CA PRO A 92 -59.50 -3.27 -13.04
C PRO A 92 -59.38 -1.77 -13.40
N SER A 93 -59.60 -1.47 -14.68
CA SER A 93 -59.79 -0.12 -15.26
C SER A 93 -61.16 -0.09 -15.95
N VAL A 94 -61.98 0.96 -15.75
CA VAL A 94 -63.27 1.11 -16.46
C VAL A 94 -63.60 2.60 -16.73
N THR A 95 -63.92 2.91 -18.00
CA THR A 95 -64.51 4.15 -18.57
C THR A 95 -66.06 4.12 -18.44
N GLU A 96 -66.91 5.15 -18.58
CA GLU A 96 -66.99 6.24 -19.58
C GLU A 96 -68.22 7.16 -19.28
N THR A 97 -68.26 8.41 -19.83
CA THR A 97 -69.47 9.23 -20.18
C THR A 97 -70.54 9.63 -19.11
N SER A 98 -71.32 10.73 -19.21
CA SER A 98 -71.31 11.96 -20.03
C SER A 98 -72.33 12.99 -19.47
N GLY A 99 -72.18 14.29 -19.73
CA GLY A 99 -73.20 15.32 -19.45
C GLY A 99 -72.75 16.73 -19.83
N LEU A 100 -73.51 17.44 -20.67
CA LEU A 100 -73.14 18.71 -21.29
C LEU A 100 -74.17 19.81 -20.97
N ASP A 101 -73.73 21.03 -20.66
CA ASP A 101 -74.40 22.24 -21.14
C ASP A 101 -73.39 23.41 -21.31
N THR A 102 -73.80 24.42 -22.05
CA THR A 102 -72.95 25.43 -22.71
C THR A 102 -73.14 26.83 -22.13
N THR A 103 -72.10 27.65 -22.14
CA THR A 103 -72.12 29.05 -22.63
C THR A 103 -70.71 29.66 -22.61
N VAL A 104 -70.40 30.49 -23.60
CA VAL A 104 -69.13 31.22 -23.75
C VAL A 104 -69.41 32.73 -23.58
N PRO A 105 -68.51 33.47 -22.93
CA PRO A 105 -68.22 34.84 -23.33
C PRO A 105 -66.76 35.05 -23.74
N GLU A 106 -66.55 36.14 -24.46
CA GLU A 106 -65.35 36.47 -25.25
C GLU A 106 -64.18 37.01 -24.41
N ALA A 107 -62.99 37.05 -25.01
CA ALA A 107 -61.74 37.41 -24.34
C ALA A 107 -61.58 38.92 -24.10
N ASP A 108 -60.91 39.27 -23.00
CA ASP A 108 -60.35 40.62 -22.76
C ASP A 108 -58.90 40.49 -22.26
N GLN A 109 -58.04 41.48 -22.54
CA GLN A 109 -56.58 41.33 -22.44
C GLN A 109 -56.00 41.72 -21.06
N PRO A 110 -54.91 41.08 -20.59
CA PRO A 110 -54.09 41.58 -19.49
C PRO A 110 -52.96 42.50 -19.98
N GLU A 111 -52.57 43.45 -19.12
CA GLU A 111 -51.67 44.58 -19.39
C GLU A 111 -50.18 44.20 -19.58
N GLU A 112 -49.41 45.10 -20.20
CA GLU A 112 -47.95 44.98 -20.37
C GLU A 112 -47.21 44.88 -19.03
N THR A 113 -46.51 43.76 -18.80
CA THR A 113 -45.46 43.67 -17.79
C THR A 113 -44.13 44.13 -18.38
N VAL A 114 -43.58 45.21 -17.82
CA VAL A 114 -42.24 45.72 -18.18
C VAL A 114 -41.19 44.68 -17.76
N VAL A 115 -40.56 44.04 -18.75
CA VAL A 115 -39.41 43.16 -18.53
C VAL A 115 -38.16 44.02 -18.37
N THR A 116 -37.65 44.14 -17.14
CA THR A 116 -36.31 44.68 -16.91
C THR A 116 -35.28 43.72 -17.50
N GLU A 117 -34.51 44.21 -18.47
CA GLU A 117 -33.38 43.50 -19.05
C GLU A 117 -32.33 43.22 -17.96
N VAL A 118 -32.17 41.95 -17.60
CA VAL A 118 -31.10 41.51 -16.70
C VAL A 118 -29.83 41.44 -17.53
N GLU A 119 -28.84 42.29 -17.22
CA GLU A 119 -27.54 42.22 -17.88
C GLU A 119 -26.97 40.79 -17.75
N PRO A 120 -26.46 40.20 -18.84
CA PRO A 120 -25.86 38.87 -18.76
C PRO A 120 -24.66 38.94 -17.82
N LEU A 121 -24.61 38.00 -16.87
CA LEU A 121 -23.43 37.79 -16.03
C LEU A 121 -22.18 37.72 -16.93
N PRO A 122 -21.07 38.39 -16.57
CA PRO A 122 -19.88 38.36 -17.39
C PRO A 122 -19.46 36.91 -17.58
N ALA A 123 -19.26 36.52 -18.85
CA ALA A 123 -18.88 35.16 -19.19
C ALA A 123 -17.64 34.76 -18.37
N THR A 124 -17.74 33.64 -17.63
CA THR A 124 -16.61 33.07 -16.92
C THR A 124 -15.47 32.87 -17.90
N THR A 125 -14.43 33.70 -17.80
CA THR A 125 -13.20 33.48 -18.55
C THR A 125 -12.64 32.16 -18.07
N ILE A 126 -12.67 31.15 -18.95
CA ILE A 126 -12.02 29.87 -18.72
C ILE A 126 -10.57 30.19 -18.38
N ARG A 127 -10.21 29.98 -17.11
CA ARG A 127 -8.81 30.07 -16.67
C ARG A 127 -8.06 28.97 -17.43
N PRO A 128 -6.86 29.24 -17.96
CA PRO A 128 -6.02 28.14 -18.43
C PRO A 128 -5.82 27.20 -17.24
N GLU A 129 -6.07 25.91 -17.45
CA GLU A 129 -5.54 24.89 -16.55
C GLU A 129 -4.02 25.10 -16.46
N PRO A 130 -3.40 24.90 -15.29
CA PRO A 130 -1.94 24.94 -15.22
C PRO A 130 -1.36 23.94 -16.22
N ASP A 131 -0.20 24.24 -16.81
CA ASP A 131 0.54 23.32 -17.69
C ASP A 131 0.96 22.08 -16.88
N VAL A 132 0.03 21.13 -16.74
CA VAL A 132 0.24 19.79 -16.21
C VAL A 132 1.13 19.08 -17.24
N PRO A 133 2.40 18.75 -16.94
CA PRO A 133 3.35 18.25 -17.94
C PRO A 133 2.76 17.04 -18.66
N GLU A 134 2.89 16.93 -19.99
CA GLU A 134 2.35 15.76 -20.70
C GLU A 134 2.91 14.46 -20.09
N LEU A 135 2.09 13.40 -20.06
CA LEU A 135 2.56 12.10 -19.57
C LEU A 135 3.72 11.59 -20.45
N PRO A 136 4.64 10.77 -19.89
CA PRO A 136 5.81 10.30 -20.63
C PRO A 136 5.45 9.56 -21.95
N ASP A 137 6.41 9.50 -22.87
CA ASP A 137 6.25 8.79 -24.14
C ASP A 137 5.77 7.34 -23.89
N GLY A 138 4.61 6.99 -24.45
CA GLY A 138 3.99 5.68 -24.28
C GLY A 138 3.06 5.53 -23.07
N TYR A 139 2.95 6.53 -22.18
CA TYR A 139 1.88 6.62 -21.18
C TYR A 139 0.64 7.33 -21.73
N GLY A 140 0.81 8.42 -22.51
CA GLY A 140 -0.31 9.16 -23.09
C GLY A 140 -1.22 8.28 -23.95
N GLY A 141 -2.48 8.08 -23.51
CA GLY A 141 -3.45 7.22 -24.19
C GLY A 141 -3.19 5.71 -24.05
N TYR A 142 -2.38 5.28 -23.08
CA TYR A 142 -2.11 3.87 -22.80
C TYR A 142 -3.37 3.14 -22.30
N VAL A 143 -3.74 2.03 -22.92
CA VAL A 143 -4.85 1.18 -22.48
C VAL A 143 -4.34 -0.24 -22.24
N SER A 144 -4.40 -0.69 -20.99
CA SER A 144 -4.06 -2.06 -20.64
C SER A 144 -5.17 -3.02 -21.10
N ALA A 145 -4.77 -4.18 -21.63
CA ALA A 145 -5.69 -5.27 -21.90
C ALA A 145 -6.17 -6.00 -20.63
N THR A 146 -5.48 -5.80 -19.51
CA THR A 146 -5.81 -6.35 -18.18
C THR A 146 -6.57 -5.31 -17.36
N TYR A 147 -5.97 -4.14 -17.16
CA TYR A 147 -6.44 -3.14 -16.21
C TYR A 147 -7.48 -2.17 -16.76
N GLY A 148 -7.78 -2.23 -18.06
CA GLY A 148 -8.98 -1.59 -18.65
C GLY A 148 -10.31 -2.25 -18.25
N ASP A 149 -10.28 -3.30 -17.42
CA ASP A 149 -11.45 -3.91 -16.80
C ASP A 149 -11.40 -3.74 -15.27
N ASP A 150 -12.41 -3.09 -14.71
CA ASP A 150 -12.62 -2.82 -13.28
C ASP A 150 -12.65 -4.11 -12.40
N VAL A 151 -12.74 -5.31 -12.98
CA VAL A 151 -12.58 -6.57 -12.21
C VAL A 151 -11.14 -6.78 -11.71
N ASN A 152 -10.14 -6.22 -12.38
CA ASN A 152 -8.72 -6.38 -11.99
C ASN A 152 -8.24 -5.29 -11.00
N TRP A 153 -9.18 -4.61 -10.33
CA TRP A 153 -8.93 -3.62 -9.30
C TRP A 153 -9.68 -4.00 -8.02
N ILE A 154 -8.97 -4.10 -6.90
CA ILE A 154 -9.57 -4.27 -5.56
C ILE A 154 -10.26 -2.97 -5.14
N CYS A 155 -9.58 -1.84 -5.38
CA CYS A 155 -10.11 -0.50 -5.20
C CYS A 155 -9.96 0.30 -6.48
N HIS A 156 -11.06 0.92 -6.91
CA HIS A 156 -11.11 1.83 -8.04
C HIS A 156 -12.32 2.78 -7.82
N PRO A 157 -12.19 4.10 -7.94
CA PRO A 157 -13.27 5.03 -7.61
C PRO A 157 -14.54 4.84 -8.44
N GLY A 158 -14.42 4.37 -9.69
CA GLY A 158 -15.56 4.09 -10.58
C GLY A 158 -16.22 2.72 -10.39
N LYS A 159 -15.61 1.83 -9.58
CA LYS A 159 -16.04 0.43 -9.43
C LYS A 159 -17.19 0.32 -8.42
N ALA A 160 -18.24 -0.41 -8.80
CA ALA A 160 -19.44 -0.59 -7.98
C ALA A 160 -19.18 -1.35 -6.66
N ASP A 161 -18.26 -2.32 -6.69
CA ASP A 161 -17.81 -3.15 -5.58
C ASP A 161 -16.44 -2.71 -5.03
N ASN A 162 -16.17 -1.39 -5.00
CA ASN A 162 -14.93 -0.81 -4.47
C ASN A 162 -14.72 -1.16 -2.98
N VAL A 163 -13.71 -2.00 -2.69
CA VAL A 163 -13.38 -2.42 -1.32
C VAL A 163 -13.02 -1.24 -0.43
N CYS A 164 -12.38 -0.20 -0.97
CA CYS A 164 -11.97 0.98 -0.22
C CYS A 164 -13.14 1.95 0.11
N ALA A 165 -14.37 1.63 -0.30
CA ALA A 165 -15.60 2.34 0.06
C ALA A 165 -16.50 1.55 1.02
N ARG A 166 -16.02 0.43 1.59
CA ARG A 166 -16.69 -0.31 2.66
C ARG A 166 -16.67 0.47 3.98
N ASP A 167 -17.34 -0.06 5.01
CA ASP A 167 -17.31 0.50 6.36
C ASP A 167 -15.87 0.46 6.93
N LEU A 168 -15.40 1.60 7.44
CA LEU A 168 -14.11 1.80 8.08
C LEU A 168 -14.27 2.51 9.43
N ASP A 169 -15.46 2.50 10.03
CA ASP A 169 -15.66 2.99 11.39
C ASP A 169 -14.70 2.29 12.36
N ALA A 170 -14.30 3.02 13.41
CA ALA A 170 -13.37 2.53 14.42
C ALA A 170 -13.94 2.72 15.82
N THR A 171 -13.72 1.76 16.72
CA THR A 171 -13.96 1.97 18.15
C THR A 171 -12.65 2.44 18.78
N ILE A 172 -12.65 3.67 19.28
CA ILE A 172 -11.60 4.19 20.15
C ILE A 172 -11.71 3.45 21.48
N VAL A 173 -10.60 2.86 21.93
CA VAL A 173 -10.50 2.18 23.23
C VAL A 173 -9.53 2.95 24.11
N HIS A 174 -10.08 3.58 25.15
CA HIS A 174 -9.31 4.34 26.13
C HIS A 174 -8.71 3.42 27.21
N ALA A 175 -7.63 3.87 27.84
CA ALA A 175 -6.94 3.12 28.89
C ALA A 175 -7.87 2.68 30.04
N ASP A 176 -8.84 3.51 30.42
CA ASP A 176 -9.81 3.21 31.49
C ASP A 176 -10.90 2.19 31.07
N GLY A 177 -10.88 1.71 29.82
CA GLY A 177 -11.83 0.75 29.27
C GLY A 177 -13.10 1.33 28.68
N THR A 178 -13.26 2.67 28.70
CA THR A 178 -14.34 3.34 27.99
C THR A 178 -14.11 3.30 26.48
N THR A 179 -15.20 3.39 25.71
CA THR A 179 -15.18 3.30 24.26
C THR A 179 -16.01 4.39 23.60
N GLU A 180 -15.56 4.85 22.44
CA GLU A 180 -16.27 5.78 21.56
C GLU A 180 -16.20 5.27 20.11
N VAL A 181 -17.27 5.44 19.33
CA VAL A 181 -17.26 5.10 17.90
C VAL A 181 -16.84 6.33 17.10
N GLU A 182 -15.63 6.28 16.54
CA GLU A 182 -15.13 7.21 15.54
C GLU A 182 -15.71 6.83 14.17
N LYS A 183 -16.49 7.73 13.57
CA LYS A 183 -17.06 7.53 12.24
C LYS A 183 -16.06 7.85 11.14
N PHE A 184 -15.93 6.95 10.17
CA PHE A 184 -15.17 7.23 8.95
C PHE A 184 -16.03 8.03 7.96
N THR A 185 -15.38 8.82 7.11
CA THR A 185 -16.01 9.51 5.98
C THR A 185 -15.02 9.53 4.83
N LEU A 186 -15.44 8.97 3.69
CA LEU A 186 -14.69 9.03 2.44
C LEU A 186 -14.69 10.48 1.93
N ALA A 187 -13.55 10.95 1.41
CA ALA A 187 -13.47 12.26 0.79
C ALA A 187 -14.30 12.32 -0.51
N ASP A 188 -15.02 13.41 -0.70
CA ASP A 188 -15.72 13.71 -1.95
C ASP A 188 -14.75 14.44 -2.90
N ASP A 189 -14.44 13.78 -4.02
CA ASP A 189 -13.45 14.20 -5.04
C ASP A 189 -12.14 14.83 -4.51
N PRO A 190 -11.32 14.09 -3.74
CA PRO A 190 -10.03 14.60 -3.29
C PRO A 190 -9.08 14.88 -4.48
N PRO A 191 -8.24 15.93 -4.42
CA PRO A 191 -7.40 16.37 -5.55
C PRO A 191 -6.11 15.56 -5.72
N VAL A 192 -5.95 14.46 -4.97
CA VAL A 192 -4.79 13.57 -4.97
C VAL A 192 -5.26 12.12 -5.12
N ASP A 193 -4.49 11.32 -5.83
CA ASP A 193 -4.72 9.88 -5.96
C ASP A 193 -3.73 9.07 -5.12
N CYS A 194 -4.15 7.91 -4.64
CA CYS A 194 -3.30 6.95 -3.94
C CYS A 194 -3.23 5.66 -4.75
N PHE A 195 -2.05 5.34 -5.29
CA PHE A 195 -1.79 4.11 -6.01
C PHE A 195 -1.11 3.10 -5.08
N TYR A 196 -1.86 2.09 -4.65
CA TYR A 196 -1.47 1.15 -3.62
C TYR A 196 -1.17 -0.25 -4.17
N ILE A 197 0.03 -0.78 -3.88
CA ILE A 197 0.42 -2.16 -4.20
C ILE A 197 0.53 -2.98 -2.91
N TYR A 198 -0.32 -4.00 -2.78
CA TYR A 198 -0.42 -4.84 -1.59
C TYR A 198 0.78 -5.81 -1.41
N PRO A 199 1.06 -6.25 -0.17
CA PRO A 199 2.14 -7.18 0.18
C PRO A 199 1.89 -8.65 -0.23
N THR A 200 2.83 -9.57 0.07
CA THR A 200 2.60 -11.02 -0.13
C THR A 200 1.52 -11.53 0.82
N VAL A 201 0.39 -11.96 0.27
CA VAL A 201 -0.75 -12.53 1.03
C VAL A 201 -1.40 -13.75 0.38
N SER A 202 -1.20 -13.98 -0.92
CA SER A 202 -1.89 -15.07 -1.62
C SER A 202 -1.46 -16.46 -1.11
N GLY A 203 -2.45 -17.28 -0.77
CA GLY A 203 -2.32 -18.69 -0.43
C GLY A 203 -2.19 -19.62 -1.65
N ASP A 204 -2.14 -19.09 -2.87
CA ASP A 204 -2.13 -19.88 -4.10
C ASP A 204 -0.99 -20.91 -4.15
N PRO A 205 -1.22 -22.10 -4.73
CA PRO A 205 -0.20 -23.15 -4.85
C PRO A 205 0.86 -22.85 -5.92
N GLY A 206 0.64 -21.83 -6.75
CA GLY A 206 1.59 -21.37 -7.78
C GLY A 206 2.72 -20.53 -7.21
N ALA A 207 3.75 -20.27 -8.02
CA ALA A 207 4.81 -19.33 -7.65
C ALA A 207 4.36 -17.86 -7.69
N ASN A 208 3.45 -17.57 -8.63
CA ASN A 208 2.64 -16.36 -8.70
C ASN A 208 1.18 -16.70 -8.38
N SER A 209 0.43 -15.75 -7.84
CA SER A 209 -1.03 -15.85 -7.72
C SER A 209 -1.71 -15.75 -9.09
N ASP A 210 -3.01 -16.01 -9.13
CA ASP A 210 -3.87 -15.48 -10.19
C ASP A 210 -4.27 -14.00 -9.93
N LEU A 211 -5.36 -13.55 -10.57
CA LEU A 211 -5.92 -12.19 -10.45
C LEU A 211 -7.30 -12.18 -9.76
N LEU A 212 -7.68 -13.24 -9.05
CA LEU A 212 -8.95 -13.39 -8.34
C LEU A 212 -8.74 -13.09 -6.84
N PRO A 213 -9.11 -11.90 -6.34
CA PRO A 213 -8.88 -11.54 -4.95
C PRO A 213 -9.68 -12.44 -3.98
N ALA A 214 -9.03 -12.94 -2.93
CA ALA A 214 -9.71 -13.65 -1.86
C ALA A 214 -10.01 -12.72 -0.67
N GLU A 215 -11.19 -12.92 -0.04
CA GLU A 215 -11.71 -12.05 1.03
C GLU A 215 -10.74 -11.93 2.22
N ASN A 216 -10.14 -13.04 2.63
CA ASN A 216 -9.20 -13.10 3.76
C ASN A 216 -7.72 -12.88 3.37
N GLU A 217 -7.43 -12.57 2.10
CA GLU A 217 -6.06 -12.40 1.58
C GLU A 217 -5.88 -10.99 1.01
N GLU A 218 -6.12 -10.76 -0.29
CA GLU A 218 -5.91 -9.44 -0.91
C GLU A 218 -6.94 -8.39 -0.46
N ILE A 219 -8.19 -8.79 -0.25
CA ILE A 219 -9.29 -7.86 0.09
C ILE A 219 -9.12 -7.32 1.50
N SER A 220 -9.06 -8.19 2.52
CA SER A 220 -8.87 -7.77 3.92
C SER A 220 -7.57 -7.01 4.13
N THR A 221 -6.49 -7.38 3.42
CA THR A 221 -5.22 -6.65 3.48
C THR A 221 -5.31 -5.26 2.85
N THR A 222 -6.02 -5.10 1.74
CA THR A 222 -6.23 -3.79 1.11
C THR A 222 -7.14 -2.90 1.96
N LEU A 223 -8.19 -3.48 2.55
CA LEU A 223 -9.05 -2.81 3.52
C LEU A 223 -8.23 -2.32 4.73
N ASN A 224 -7.36 -3.17 5.26
CA ASN A 224 -6.54 -2.89 6.43
C ASN A 224 -5.42 -1.86 6.19
N GLN A 225 -4.73 -1.93 5.04
CA GLN A 225 -3.50 -1.16 4.79
C GLN A 225 -3.67 0.08 3.90
N ALA A 226 -4.81 0.25 3.21
CA ALA A 226 -4.97 1.36 2.26
C ALA A 226 -6.33 2.07 2.30
N ALA A 227 -7.42 1.38 2.61
CA ALA A 227 -8.76 1.96 2.45
C ALA A 227 -9.00 3.26 3.25
N ARG A 228 -8.40 3.40 4.45
CA ARG A 228 -8.54 4.63 5.28
C ARG A 228 -7.88 5.87 4.63
N LEU A 229 -6.94 5.70 3.71
CA LEU A 229 -6.40 6.81 2.89
C LEU A 229 -7.49 7.47 2.02
N GLY A 230 -8.62 6.79 1.81
CA GLY A 230 -9.83 7.34 1.19
C GLY A 230 -10.39 8.61 1.86
N ALA A 231 -9.94 8.97 3.07
CA ALA A 231 -10.24 10.26 3.70
C ALA A 231 -9.46 11.46 3.10
N SER A 232 -8.47 11.22 2.21
CA SER A 232 -7.60 12.28 1.65
C SER A 232 -7.16 12.04 0.20
N CYS A 233 -7.45 10.87 -0.38
CA CYS A 233 -7.12 10.58 -1.78
C CYS A 233 -8.07 9.55 -2.40
N ARG A 234 -8.19 9.55 -3.72
CA ARG A 234 -8.89 8.47 -4.44
C ARG A 234 -8.00 7.22 -4.46
N VAL A 235 -8.44 6.10 -3.88
CA VAL A 235 -7.61 4.89 -3.76
C VAL A 235 -7.75 3.97 -4.97
N PHE A 236 -6.63 3.70 -5.63
CA PHE A 236 -6.46 2.77 -6.73
C PHE A 236 -5.57 1.61 -6.27
N ALA A 237 -6.11 0.39 -6.26
CA ALA A 237 -5.39 -0.82 -5.83
C ALA A 237 -5.58 -1.94 -6.88
N PRO A 238 -4.62 -2.14 -7.81
CA PRO A 238 -4.73 -3.17 -8.84
C PRO A 238 -4.46 -4.55 -8.27
N MET A 239 -5.17 -5.57 -8.75
CA MET A 239 -4.74 -6.96 -8.63
C MET A 239 -3.46 -7.16 -9.43
N TYR A 240 -2.45 -7.79 -8.85
CA TYR A 240 -1.24 -8.19 -9.57
C TYR A 240 -0.85 -9.62 -9.19
N ARG A 241 -0.15 -10.32 -10.08
CA ARG A 241 0.23 -11.72 -9.90
C ARG A 241 1.42 -11.83 -8.94
N GLN A 242 1.16 -11.50 -7.68
CA GLN A 242 2.12 -11.47 -6.58
C GLN A 242 2.89 -12.80 -6.42
N ARG A 243 4.14 -12.75 -5.98
CA ARG A 243 4.80 -13.97 -5.46
C ARG A 243 4.09 -14.42 -4.19
N THR A 244 3.56 -15.64 -4.22
CA THR A 244 2.68 -16.23 -3.19
C THR A 244 3.40 -16.54 -1.87
N LEU A 245 2.61 -16.82 -0.82
CA LEU A 245 3.10 -17.39 0.43
C LEU A 245 3.74 -18.78 0.19
N THR A 246 3.17 -19.60 -0.70
CA THR A 246 3.73 -20.90 -1.09
C THR A 246 5.17 -20.78 -1.63
N ALA A 247 5.43 -19.77 -2.46
CA ALA A 247 6.77 -19.45 -2.95
C ALA A 247 7.67 -18.81 -1.87
N LEU A 248 7.14 -17.92 -1.03
CA LEU A 248 7.89 -17.32 0.08
C LEU A 248 8.36 -18.38 1.10
N LEU A 249 7.56 -19.41 1.34
CA LEU A 249 7.88 -20.55 2.21
C LEU A 249 8.75 -21.62 1.53
N GLY A 250 9.17 -21.42 0.27
CA GLY A 250 10.00 -22.36 -0.48
C GLY A 250 9.32 -23.70 -0.80
N GLN A 251 7.98 -23.73 -0.84
CA GLN A 251 7.20 -24.93 -1.15
C GLN A 251 7.04 -25.15 -2.68
N VAL A 252 7.25 -24.09 -3.46
CA VAL A 252 7.35 -24.10 -4.93
C VAL A 252 8.56 -23.29 -5.36
N GLU A 253 9.20 -23.69 -6.46
CA GLU A 253 10.33 -22.95 -7.05
C GLU A 253 9.86 -21.58 -7.52
N SER A 254 10.64 -20.53 -7.22
CA SER A 254 10.38 -19.16 -7.64
C SER A 254 11.68 -18.49 -8.07
N ASP A 255 11.69 -17.97 -9.29
CA ASP A 255 12.88 -17.41 -9.94
C ASP A 255 12.70 -15.92 -10.30
N ASP A 256 13.50 -15.43 -11.24
CA ASP A 256 13.42 -14.05 -11.71
C ASP A 256 12.18 -13.82 -12.59
N SER A 257 11.62 -14.84 -13.23
CA SER A 257 10.38 -14.72 -14.01
C SER A 257 9.18 -14.45 -13.11
N THR A 258 9.12 -15.10 -11.94
CA THR A 258 8.11 -14.82 -10.90
C THR A 258 8.11 -13.34 -10.49
N ARG A 259 9.30 -12.77 -10.27
CA ARG A 259 9.49 -11.36 -9.87
C ARG A 259 9.21 -10.39 -11.01
N THR A 260 9.60 -10.78 -12.23
CA THR A 260 9.37 -9.97 -13.44
C THR A 260 7.89 -9.86 -13.72
N LEU A 261 7.14 -10.96 -13.70
CA LEU A 261 5.69 -10.96 -13.93
C LEU A 261 4.94 -10.03 -12.96
N ALA A 262 5.24 -10.14 -11.66
CA ALA A 262 4.63 -9.28 -10.64
C ALA A 262 4.97 -7.79 -10.85
N TYR A 263 6.16 -7.48 -11.35
CA TYR A 263 6.57 -6.10 -11.66
C TYR A 263 5.92 -5.58 -12.94
N ASP A 264 5.85 -6.39 -13.99
CA ASP A 264 5.25 -6.01 -15.27
C ASP A 264 3.76 -5.69 -15.09
N ASP A 265 3.04 -6.42 -14.22
CA ASP A 265 1.66 -6.13 -13.80
C ASP A 265 1.54 -4.76 -13.09
N VAL A 266 2.46 -4.43 -12.19
CA VAL A 266 2.51 -3.11 -11.51
C VAL A 266 2.78 -1.99 -12.51
N VAL A 267 3.65 -2.20 -13.49
CA VAL A 267 3.94 -1.21 -14.55
C VAL A 267 2.76 -1.02 -15.50
N ASP A 268 2.09 -2.10 -15.91
CA ASP A 268 0.89 -2.08 -16.78
C ASP A 268 -0.29 -1.37 -16.10
N SER A 269 -0.58 -1.71 -14.84
CA SER A 269 -1.61 -1.04 -14.04
C SER A 269 -1.29 0.43 -13.77
N PHE A 270 -0.04 0.78 -13.44
CA PHE A 270 0.36 2.17 -13.20
C PHE A 270 0.26 3.03 -14.46
N LYS A 271 0.67 2.51 -15.63
CA LYS A 271 0.50 3.15 -16.94
C LYS A 271 -0.98 3.38 -17.25
N HIS A 272 -1.83 2.38 -17.01
CA HIS A 272 -3.26 2.50 -17.23
C HIS A 272 -3.93 3.51 -16.29
N PHE A 273 -3.60 3.46 -14.98
CA PHE A 273 -4.07 4.41 -13.97
C PHE A 273 -3.75 5.85 -14.38
N LEU A 274 -2.49 6.16 -14.69
CA LEU A 274 -2.12 7.53 -15.06
C LEU A 274 -2.85 8.01 -16.31
N ALA A 275 -3.01 7.15 -17.32
CA ALA A 275 -3.60 7.51 -18.59
C ALA A 275 -5.14 7.60 -18.61
N ASN A 276 -5.85 6.91 -17.70
CA ASN A 276 -7.32 6.76 -17.77
C ASN A 276 -8.05 6.97 -16.44
N GLY A 277 -7.38 6.80 -15.30
CA GLY A 277 -7.98 6.93 -13.97
C GLY A 277 -7.58 8.23 -13.25
N SER A 278 -6.37 8.75 -13.47
CA SER A 278 -5.84 9.87 -12.68
C SER A 278 -6.50 11.22 -12.99
N ASP A 279 -7.02 11.38 -14.21
CA ASP A 279 -7.39 12.67 -14.81
C ASP A 279 -6.29 13.75 -14.70
N GLY A 280 -5.02 13.33 -14.62
CA GLY A 280 -3.87 14.21 -14.42
C GLY A 280 -3.60 14.64 -12.97
N ARG A 281 -4.36 14.14 -11.98
CA ARG A 281 -4.09 14.40 -10.54
C ARG A 281 -2.67 13.95 -10.16
N PRO A 282 -2.01 14.66 -9.22
CA PRO A 282 -0.80 14.18 -8.58
C PRO A 282 -1.11 12.96 -7.69
N PHE A 283 -0.12 12.09 -7.49
CA PHE A 283 -0.32 10.78 -6.86
C PHE A 283 0.65 10.49 -5.70
N VAL A 284 0.18 9.72 -4.73
CA VAL A 284 0.98 9.06 -3.70
C VAL A 284 1.17 7.60 -4.10
N LEU A 285 2.39 7.09 -4.02
CA LEU A 285 2.67 5.65 -4.13
C LEU A 285 2.64 5.04 -2.72
N ILE A 286 1.88 3.97 -2.48
CA ILE A 286 1.86 3.26 -1.19
C ILE A 286 2.12 1.78 -1.41
N GLY A 287 3.00 1.17 -0.62
CA GLY A 287 3.11 -0.28 -0.60
C GLY A 287 3.70 -0.81 0.69
N HIS A 288 3.49 -2.10 0.93
CA HIS A 288 4.09 -2.85 2.03
C HIS A 288 4.84 -4.07 1.50
N SER A 289 5.95 -4.47 2.14
CA SER A 289 6.65 -5.73 1.88
C SER A 289 7.02 -5.90 0.40
N GLN A 290 6.43 -6.90 -0.29
CA GLN A 290 6.59 -7.10 -1.73
C GLN A 290 6.14 -5.88 -2.54
N GLY A 291 4.98 -5.31 -2.24
CA GLY A 291 4.46 -4.14 -2.94
C GLY A 291 5.36 -2.92 -2.79
N ALA A 292 5.90 -2.68 -1.59
CA ALA A 292 6.92 -1.66 -1.38
C ALA A 292 8.19 -1.93 -2.19
N GLY A 293 8.64 -3.19 -2.26
CA GLY A 293 9.79 -3.59 -3.09
C GLY A 293 9.56 -3.41 -4.59
N LEU A 294 8.35 -3.65 -5.08
CA LEU A 294 7.96 -3.40 -6.48
C LEU A 294 7.87 -1.90 -6.77
N LEU A 295 7.30 -1.11 -5.87
CA LEU A 295 7.26 0.35 -5.98
C LEU A 295 8.63 1.00 -5.88
N ARG A 296 9.56 0.48 -5.07
CA ARG A 296 10.96 0.94 -5.07
C ARG A 296 11.60 0.84 -6.45
N LYS A 297 11.36 -0.29 -7.13
CA LYS A 297 11.83 -0.53 -8.49
C LYS A 297 11.09 0.35 -9.50
N LEU A 298 9.78 0.56 -9.33
CA LEU A 298 8.98 1.46 -10.17
C LEU A 298 9.51 2.90 -10.10
N ILE A 299 9.85 3.37 -8.90
CA ILE A 299 10.45 4.70 -8.70
C ILE A 299 11.79 4.78 -9.44
N ALA A 300 12.70 3.84 -9.19
CA ALA A 300 14.03 3.82 -9.83
C ALA A 300 14.02 3.68 -11.37
N GLN A 301 12.98 3.08 -11.96
CA GLN A 301 12.97 2.75 -13.40
C GLN A 301 12.03 3.61 -14.24
N GLU A 302 10.92 4.08 -13.68
CA GLU A 302 9.92 4.86 -14.42
C GLU A 302 9.75 6.29 -13.86
N VAL A 303 10.03 6.57 -12.58
CA VAL A 303 9.73 7.88 -11.96
C VAL A 303 10.95 8.78 -11.79
N ASP A 304 12.03 8.30 -11.18
CA ASP A 304 13.11 9.14 -10.61
C ASP A 304 13.79 10.05 -11.65
N ASP A 305 14.10 9.52 -12.84
CA ASP A 305 14.68 10.27 -13.96
C ASP A 305 13.63 10.91 -14.91
N GLU A 306 12.34 10.85 -14.58
CA GLU A 306 11.24 11.33 -15.42
C GLU A 306 10.55 12.58 -14.82
N PRO A 307 10.83 13.79 -15.34
CA PRO A 307 10.24 15.05 -14.87
C PRO A 307 8.72 15.03 -14.80
N ALA A 308 8.02 14.45 -15.78
CA ALA A 308 6.56 14.45 -15.79
C ALA A 308 5.96 13.63 -14.64
N LEU A 309 6.70 12.66 -14.09
CA LEU A 309 6.25 11.80 -12.99
C LEU A 309 6.78 12.29 -11.63
N THR A 310 8.04 12.76 -11.53
CA THR A 310 8.52 13.44 -10.31
C THR A 310 7.70 14.70 -9.99
N GLU A 311 7.30 15.50 -11.00
CA GLU A 311 6.43 16.66 -10.79
C GLU A 311 5.00 16.31 -10.35
N ARG A 312 4.56 15.05 -10.53
CA ARG A 312 3.27 14.53 -10.06
C ARG A 312 3.35 13.78 -8.73
N LEU A 313 4.51 13.23 -8.39
CA LEU A 313 4.70 12.49 -7.14
C LEU A 313 4.48 13.43 -5.95
N VAL A 314 3.45 13.14 -5.17
CA VAL A 314 3.19 13.78 -3.88
C VAL A 314 4.15 13.21 -2.85
N SER A 315 4.21 11.89 -2.73
CA SER A 315 5.12 11.15 -1.85
C SER A 315 5.12 9.66 -2.19
N ALA A 316 6.12 8.92 -1.72
CA ALA A 316 6.15 7.46 -1.74
C ALA A 316 6.22 6.91 -0.31
N ILE A 317 5.21 6.14 0.11
CA ILE A 317 5.11 5.47 1.41
C ILE A 317 5.50 3.99 1.21
N LEU A 318 6.71 3.62 1.61
CA LEU A 318 7.35 2.35 1.30
C LEU A 318 7.63 1.56 2.59
N LEU A 319 6.66 0.75 3.00
CA LEU A 319 6.64 0.09 4.31
C LEU A 319 7.20 -1.34 4.26
N GLY A 320 7.81 -1.82 5.35
CA GLY A 320 8.26 -3.22 5.45
C GLY A 320 9.31 -3.58 4.39
N THR A 321 10.15 -2.63 4.00
CA THR A 321 11.26 -2.79 3.06
C THR A 321 12.44 -1.92 3.50
N SER A 322 13.62 -2.14 2.91
CA SER A 322 14.85 -1.43 3.29
C SER A 322 15.36 -0.55 2.15
N VAL A 323 14.85 0.67 2.09
CA VAL A 323 15.28 1.75 1.19
C VAL A 323 16.64 2.29 1.64
N ALA A 324 17.56 2.59 0.71
CA ALA A 324 18.79 3.31 1.03
C ALA A 324 18.51 4.82 1.15
N PRO A 325 19.13 5.55 2.10
CA PRO A 325 18.95 7.01 2.21
C PRO A 325 19.29 7.81 0.94
N ASP A 326 20.12 7.23 0.06
CA ASP A 326 20.57 7.73 -1.24
C ASP A 326 20.14 6.82 -2.42
N GLU A 327 19.00 6.13 -2.32
CA GLU A 327 18.52 5.22 -3.37
C GLU A 327 18.05 5.92 -4.66
N TYR A 328 17.67 7.19 -4.57
CA TYR A 328 17.08 7.99 -5.65
C TYR A 328 17.79 9.32 -5.79
N ASP A 329 18.00 9.77 -7.04
CA ASP A 329 18.67 11.05 -7.34
C ASP A 329 17.71 12.25 -7.20
N ASN A 330 16.41 12.08 -7.50
CA ASN A 330 15.41 13.14 -7.54
C ASN A 330 14.24 12.96 -6.56
N VAL A 331 14.08 11.77 -5.95
CA VAL A 331 13.06 11.49 -4.90
C VAL A 331 13.71 11.27 -3.51
N PRO A 332 14.13 12.33 -2.80
CA PRO A 332 14.82 12.22 -1.51
C PRO A 332 13.90 11.75 -0.37
N ALA A 333 14.46 11.43 0.79
CA ALA A 333 13.67 11.22 2.01
C ALA A 333 12.87 12.47 2.42
N CYS A 334 11.65 12.30 2.95
CA CYS A 334 10.88 13.40 3.53
C CYS A 334 11.52 13.87 4.86
N THR A 335 11.59 15.18 5.08
CA THR A 335 12.22 15.82 6.26
C THR A 335 11.26 16.70 7.06
N THR A 336 10.11 17.06 6.48
CA THR A 336 8.99 17.73 7.16
C THR A 336 7.66 17.13 6.70
N GLY A 337 6.61 17.23 7.52
CA GLY A 337 5.23 16.89 7.12
C GLY A 337 4.64 17.72 5.98
N SER A 338 5.38 18.67 5.41
CA SER A 338 4.97 19.50 4.26
C SER A 338 5.83 19.29 3.01
N ASP A 339 6.82 18.39 3.08
CA ASP A 339 7.66 18.06 1.93
C ASP A 339 6.85 17.23 0.92
N THR A 340 7.12 17.41 -0.38
CA THR A 340 6.44 16.65 -1.45
C THR A 340 7.44 16.25 -2.52
N GLY A 341 7.21 15.13 -3.20
CA GLY A 341 8.18 14.51 -4.11
C GLY A 341 9.27 13.76 -3.34
N CYS A 342 8.92 13.16 -2.20
CA CYS A 342 9.86 12.54 -1.26
C CYS A 342 9.39 11.15 -0.81
N VAL A 343 10.26 10.40 -0.12
CA VAL A 343 10.00 9.06 0.40
C VAL A 343 9.79 9.09 1.92
N VAL A 344 8.71 8.44 2.38
CA VAL A 344 8.54 7.92 3.74
C VAL A 344 8.78 6.41 3.69
N SER A 345 9.80 5.93 4.38
CA SER A 345 10.10 4.49 4.47
C SER A 345 10.43 4.12 5.89
N TYR A 346 9.99 2.95 6.33
CA TYR A 346 10.41 2.31 7.56
C TYR A 346 10.08 0.81 7.56
N SER A 347 10.70 0.08 8.49
CA SER A 347 10.25 -1.24 8.97
C SER A 347 10.28 -1.18 10.49
N SER A 348 9.30 -1.80 11.17
CA SER A 348 9.09 -1.58 12.60
C SER A 348 9.57 -2.73 13.49
N TYR A 349 10.09 -2.38 14.67
CA TYR A 349 10.59 -3.29 15.71
C TYR A 349 10.22 -2.74 17.09
N ARG A 350 9.99 -3.59 18.09
CA ARG A 350 9.79 -3.11 19.47
C ARG A 350 11.10 -2.63 20.09
N ASP A 351 11.01 -1.67 21.00
CA ASP A 351 12.09 -1.27 21.91
C ASP A 351 12.70 -2.45 22.71
N THR A 352 11.85 -3.39 23.09
CA THR A 352 12.17 -4.64 23.80
C THR A 352 12.64 -5.77 22.87
N GLY A 353 12.53 -5.59 21.55
CA GLY A 353 12.92 -6.54 20.51
C GLY A 353 13.55 -5.86 19.28
N PRO A 354 14.68 -5.14 19.44
CA PRO A 354 15.35 -4.45 18.34
C PRO A 354 15.92 -5.45 17.31
N PRO A 355 16.27 -4.99 16.08
CA PRO A 355 16.73 -5.86 15.00
C PRO A 355 17.92 -6.78 15.40
N PRO A 356 17.80 -8.11 15.31
CA PRO A 356 18.93 -9.01 15.51
C PRO A 356 19.91 -8.93 14.32
N PRO A 357 21.17 -9.39 14.46
CA PRO A 357 22.17 -9.34 13.37
C PRO A 357 21.76 -10.05 12.07
N ASP A 358 20.83 -11.01 12.14
CA ASP A 358 20.24 -11.75 11.02
C ASP A 358 18.85 -11.22 10.61
N ALA A 359 18.46 -10.03 11.05
CA ALA A 359 17.24 -9.34 10.64
C ALA A 359 17.12 -9.20 9.12
N PHE A 360 15.88 -9.29 8.64
CA PHE A 360 15.55 -9.22 7.22
C PHE A 360 15.34 -7.77 6.74
N PHE A 361 15.06 -6.86 7.66
CA PHE A 361 14.78 -5.45 7.38
C PHE A 361 15.67 -4.52 8.21
N GLY A 362 15.45 -3.21 8.05
CA GLY A 362 16.20 -2.14 8.72
C GLY A 362 17.61 -1.88 8.17
N ARG A 363 18.08 -2.61 7.15
CA ARG A 363 19.43 -2.42 6.57
C ARG A 363 19.49 -2.62 5.07
N THR A 364 20.47 -1.98 4.44
CA THR A 364 20.83 -2.15 3.04
C THR A 364 22.19 -2.84 2.90
N GLU A 365 22.70 -2.99 1.67
CA GLU A 365 24.08 -3.46 1.45
C GLU A 365 25.14 -2.49 2.03
N ASN A 366 24.82 -1.19 2.09
CA ASN A 366 25.78 -0.13 2.39
C ASN A 366 25.66 0.47 3.81
N GLY A 367 24.65 0.09 4.60
CA GLY A 367 24.42 0.66 5.93
C GLY A 367 22.99 0.48 6.45
N PRO A 368 22.57 1.28 7.45
CA PRO A 368 21.18 1.32 7.91
C PRO A 368 20.21 1.65 6.76
N ALA A 369 18.97 1.18 6.85
CA ALA A 369 17.91 1.60 5.95
C ALA A 369 17.38 2.99 6.33
N LEU A 370 16.73 3.65 5.38
CA LEU A 370 15.98 4.87 5.64
C LEU A 370 14.84 4.58 6.63
N CYS A 371 14.78 5.40 7.70
CA CYS A 371 13.62 5.55 8.56
C CYS A 371 13.15 7.01 8.52
N VAL A 372 11.88 7.22 8.18
CA VAL A 372 11.18 8.50 8.34
C VAL A 372 10.02 8.27 9.31
N ASN A 373 9.94 9.08 10.37
CA ASN A 373 8.88 8.93 11.38
C ASN A 373 7.54 9.35 10.74
N PRO A 374 6.51 8.49 10.73
CA PRO A 374 5.23 8.80 10.10
C PRO A 374 4.40 9.85 10.83
N VAL A 375 4.66 10.11 12.12
CA VAL A 375 3.95 11.14 12.91
C VAL A 375 4.48 12.54 12.61
N ASP A 376 5.80 12.69 12.53
CA ASP A 376 6.47 13.89 12.01
C ASP A 376 7.79 13.48 11.33
N PRO A 377 7.93 13.68 10.00
CA PRO A 377 9.18 13.43 9.29
C PRO A 377 10.41 14.19 9.82
N ALA A 378 10.23 15.23 10.64
CA ALA A 378 11.32 15.89 11.37
C ALA A 378 11.91 15.02 12.51
N GLY A 379 11.25 13.93 12.88
CA GLY A 379 11.71 12.92 13.83
C GLY A 379 11.29 13.14 15.29
N GLY A 380 11.96 12.43 16.19
CA GLY A 380 11.64 12.37 17.63
C GLY A 380 10.77 11.17 18.01
N ALA A 381 10.52 11.02 19.31
CA ALA A 381 9.62 10.04 19.88
C ALA A 381 8.22 10.66 20.09
N LEU A 382 7.22 10.17 19.36
CA LEU A 382 5.87 10.74 19.32
C LEU A 382 4.81 9.65 19.44
N ALA A 383 3.70 9.94 20.12
CA ALA A 383 2.54 9.05 20.13
C ALA A 383 1.95 8.97 18.72
N SER A 384 1.76 7.76 18.18
CA SER A 384 1.10 7.54 16.89
C SER A 384 -0.41 7.41 17.03
N SER A 385 -1.12 7.49 15.90
CA SER A 385 -2.55 7.24 15.79
C SER A 385 -2.81 5.91 15.08
N PRO A 386 -2.63 4.76 15.76
CA PRO A 386 -2.78 3.45 15.14
C PRO A 386 -4.24 3.10 14.86
N TYR A 387 -4.47 2.30 13.81
CA TYR A 387 -5.74 1.63 13.56
C TYR A 387 -5.48 0.14 13.31
N PHE A 388 -6.17 -0.72 14.04
CA PHE A 388 -6.07 -2.18 13.91
C PHE A 388 -7.41 -2.75 13.45
N THR A 389 -7.37 -3.71 12.53
CA THR A 389 -8.58 -4.41 12.06
C THR A 389 -9.08 -5.41 13.12
N MET A 390 -10.38 -5.51 13.29
CA MET A 390 -11.03 -6.55 14.09
C MET A 390 -11.25 -7.85 13.29
N GLU A 391 -11.05 -7.81 11.97
CA GLU A 391 -11.15 -8.96 11.08
C GLU A 391 -9.81 -9.70 10.98
N ALA A 392 -9.86 -11.01 10.71
CA ALA A 392 -8.65 -11.81 10.55
C ALA A 392 -7.94 -11.46 9.23
N ALA A 393 -6.82 -10.75 9.32
CA ALA A 393 -5.91 -10.49 8.21
C ALA A 393 -4.50 -10.99 8.55
N LEU A 394 -3.83 -11.64 7.59
CA LEU A 394 -2.44 -12.08 7.77
C LEU A 394 -1.50 -10.91 8.12
N LEU A 395 -1.75 -9.75 7.52
CA LEU A 395 -1.01 -8.51 7.73
C LEU A 395 -1.94 -7.45 8.33
N GLY A 396 -2.27 -7.70 9.60
CA GLY A 396 -3.02 -6.83 10.51
C GLY A 396 -2.79 -7.13 11.99
N GLY A 397 -2.20 -8.29 12.33
CA GLY A 397 -1.91 -8.71 13.71
C GLY A 397 -3.07 -9.49 14.34
N GLU A 398 -2.90 -9.87 15.62
CA GLU A 398 -4.01 -10.37 16.45
C GLU A 398 -4.49 -9.22 17.34
N THR A 399 -5.60 -8.60 16.95
CA THR A 399 -6.14 -7.42 17.64
C THR A 399 -6.86 -7.82 18.93
N LYS A 400 -6.38 -7.32 20.07
CA LYS A 400 -7.01 -7.50 21.39
C LYS A 400 -7.39 -6.14 21.98
N PRO A 401 -8.68 -5.76 21.97
CA PRO A 401 -9.11 -4.46 22.50
C PRO A 401 -8.97 -4.36 24.03
N PHE A 402 -9.12 -5.49 24.74
CA PHE A 402 -9.19 -5.58 26.19
C PHE A 402 -8.46 -6.82 26.71
N ASP A 403 -7.96 -6.75 27.95
CA ASP A 403 -7.38 -7.89 28.68
C ASP A 403 -8.40 -9.01 28.93
N ASP A 404 -9.66 -8.63 29.18
CA ASP A 404 -10.78 -9.57 29.23
C ASP A 404 -11.29 -9.81 27.80
N GLU A 405 -10.85 -10.92 27.19
CA GLU A 405 -11.25 -11.33 25.83
C GLU A 405 -12.78 -11.40 25.65
N SER A 406 -13.58 -11.59 26.72
CA SER A 406 -15.04 -11.60 26.61
C SER A 406 -15.62 -10.23 26.24
N ARG A 407 -14.90 -9.14 26.53
CA ARG A 407 -15.26 -7.77 26.15
C ARG A 407 -14.99 -7.44 24.68
N ALA A 408 -14.24 -8.27 23.95
CA ALA A 408 -14.05 -8.06 22.51
C ALA A 408 -15.39 -8.04 21.74
N ALA A 409 -16.42 -8.72 22.25
CA ALA A 409 -17.79 -8.70 21.73
C ALA A 409 -18.54 -7.37 21.95
N GLU A 410 -17.98 -6.41 22.69
CA GLU A 410 -18.49 -5.03 22.79
C GLU A 410 -18.15 -4.21 21.53
N ILE A 411 -17.10 -4.60 20.80
CA ILE A 411 -16.66 -3.92 19.58
C ILE A 411 -17.52 -4.39 18.41
N SER A 412 -18.23 -3.44 17.78
CA SER A 412 -19.09 -3.70 16.61
C SER A 412 -18.59 -3.06 15.32
N THR A 413 -17.50 -2.30 15.39
CA THR A 413 -16.84 -1.64 14.25
C THR A 413 -15.75 -2.53 13.63
N PRO A 414 -15.47 -2.41 12.32
CA PRO A 414 -14.41 -3.18 11.66
C PRO A 414 -13.00 -2.84 12.15
N PHE A 415 -12.79 -1.66 12.73
CA PHE A 415 -11.49 -1.26 13.29
C PHE A 415 -11.56 -0.89 14.78
N VAL A 416 -10.40 -0.85 15.42
CA VAL A 416 -10.16 -0.21 16.73
C VAL A 416 -8.97 0.72 16.67
N LYS A 417 -8.94 1.68 17.60
CA LYS A 417 -7.90 2.70 17.77
C LYS A 417 -7.49 2.79 19.22
N TYR A 418 -6.19 2.92 19.48
CA TYR A 418 -5.62 2.99 20.82
C TYR A 418 -4.89 4.31 21.04
N PRO A 419 -5.57 5.38 21.50
CA PRO A 419 -4.93 6.66 21.79
C PRO A 419 -3.82 6.50 22.82
N ASP A 420 -2.71 7.21 22.59
CA ASP A 420 -1.54 7.33 23.48
C ASP A 420 -0.84 6.00 23.86
N MET A 421 -1.26 4.88 23.26
CA MET A 421 -0.75 3.53 23.56
C MET A 421 0.58 3.22 22.88
N VAL A 422 0.82 3.73 21.67
CA VAL A 422 2.05 3.46 20.91
C VAL A 422 2.82 4.76 20.72
N THR A 423 4.05 4.79 21.21
CA THR A 423 5.04 5.81 20.88
C THR A 423 5.98 5.27 19.82
N VAL A 424 6.26 6.05 18.78
CA VAL A 424 7.16 5.68 17.69
C VAL A 424 8.33 6.65 17.57
N GLU A 425 9.53 6.12 17.33
CA GLU A 425 10.76 6.88 17.11
C GLU A 425 11.60 6.21 16.01
N CYS A 426 12.18 6.99 15.10
CA CYS A 426 13.19 6.44 14.17
C CYS A 426 14.53 6.29 14.88
N VAL A 427 15.03 5.06 14.94
CA VAL A 427 16.34 4.72 15.50
C VAL A 427 17.30 4.38 14.37
N ASP A 428 18.49 4.97 14.39
CA ASP A 428 19.67 4.58 13.61
C ASP A 428 20.80 4.22 14.59
N ASP A 429 21.19 2.95 14.63
CA ASP A 429 22.29 2.46 15.48
C ASP A 429 23.64 2.33 14.72
N GLY A 430 23.68 2.77 13.46
CA GLY A 430 24.80 2.64 12.53
C GLY A 430 24.87 1.28 11.81
N SER A 431 24.04 0.30 12.18
CA SER A 431 23.87 -0.99 11.52
C SER A 431 22.46 -1.17 10.95
N PHE A 432 21.45 -0.68 11.68
CA PHE A 432 20.04 -0.69 11.34
C PHE A 432 19.40 0.68 11.53
N GLY A 433 18.54 1.05 10.58
CA GLY A 433 17.63 2.19 10.64
C GLY A 433 16.19 1.67 10.60
N TYR A 434 15.41 1.92 11.64
CA TYR A 434 14.09 1.31 11.84
C TYR A 434 13.16 2.16 12.69
N LEU A 435 11.85 1.94 12.57
CA LEU A 435 10.84 2.57 13.43
C LEU A 435 10.72 1.74 14.71
N GLN A 436 11.26 2.26 15.81
CA GLN A 436 11.09 1.66 17.12
C GLN A 436 9.66 1.94 17.62
N LEU A 437 8.98 0.90 18.09
CA LEU A 437 7.69 0.98 18.77
C LEU A 437 7.90 0.76 20.27
N THR A 438 7.42 1.68 21.09
CA THR A 438 7.29 1.53 22.54
C THR A 438 5.80 1.54 22.89
N THR A 439 5.32 0.47 23.52
CA THR A 439 3.94 0.38 23.99
C THR A 439 3.85 0.90 25.42
N THR A 440 2.99 1.90 25.66
CA THR A 440 2.61 2.36 26.98
C THR A 440 1.76 1.29 27.66
N THR A 441 2.16 0.86 28.86
CA THR A 441 1.37 -0.03 29.71
C THR A 441 0.59 0.80 30.73
N ASP A 442 -0.74 0.78 30.67
CA ASP A 442 -1.62 1.58 31.53
C ASP A 442 -2.35 0.70 32.56
N GLU A 443 -2.56 1.19 33.79
CA GLU A 443 -3.44 0.49 34.74
C GLU A 443 -4.91 0.60 34.28
N GLY A 444 -5.41 -0.42 33.59
CA GLY A 444 -6.79 -0.46 33.09
C GLY A 444 -7.21 -1.81 32.52
N PRO A 445 -8.41 -1.90 31.91
CA PRO A 445 -8.90 -3.12 31.25
C PRO A 445 -8.67 -3.14 29.73
N ARG A 446 -8.09 -2.07 29.13
CA ARG A 446 -7.59 -2.05 27.75
C ARG A 446 -6.38 -3.00 27.66
N SER A 447 -6.19 -3.65 26.52
CA SER A 447 -4.96 -4.42 26.28
C SER A 447 -3.72 -3.52 26.35
N ASP A 448 -2.69 -3.97 27.06
CA ASP A 448 -1.36 -3.36 27.08
C ASP A 448 -0.45 -3.86 25.94
N ASP A 449 -0.98 -4.65 25.01
CA ASP A 449 -0.27 -5.13 23.82
C ASP A 449 -1.07 -4.92 22.52
N VAL A 450 -0.35 -4.52 21.46
CA VAL A 450 -0.84 -4.37 20.08
C VAL A 450 -0.62 -5.62 19.21
N GLY A 451 0.09 -6.63 19.73
CA GLY A 451 0.44 -7.84 18.99
C GLY A 451 1.31 -7.55 17.76
N GLY A 452 1.30 -8.45 16.76
CA GLY A 452 1.97 -8.23 15.46
C GLY A 452 3.41 -8.73 15.36
N ASP A 453 4.04 -9.19 16.45
CA ASP A 453 5.32 -9.90 16.42
C ASP A 453 5.21 -11.21 15.63
N LEU A 454 6.09 -11.42 14.65
CA LEU A 454 6.15 -12.67 13.88
C LEU A 454 7.28 -13.58 14.38
N ILE A 455 8.53 -13.20 14.07
CA ILE A 455 9.78 -13.76 14.61
C ILE A 455 10.80 -12.61 14.67
N SER A 456 11.85 -12.74 15.49
CA SER A 456 12.82 -11.65 15.73
C SER A 456 13.45 -11.07 14.45
N GLN A 457 13.63 -11.86 13.38
CA GLN A 457 14.18 -11.35 12.12
C GLN A 457 13.24 -10.37 11.38
N TRP A 458 11.92 -10.52 11.55
CA TRP A 458 10.89 -9.70 10.91
C TRP A 458 10.42 -8.53 11.80
N GLY A 459 10.59 -8.63 13.13
CA GLY A 459 10.05 -7.62 14.04
C GLY A 459 8.53 -7.54 13.96
N MET A 460 8.02 -6.32 13.77
CA MET A 460 6.61 -5.95 13.81
C MET A 460 5.97 -5.84 12.40
N HIS A 461 6.62 -6.48 11.41
CA HIS A 461 6.27 -6.41 9.99
C HIS A 461 4.79 -6.67 9.66
N LEU A 462 4.06 -7.42 10.48
CA LEU A 462 2.63 -7.67 10.26
C LEU A 462 1.77 -6.40 10.38
N ILE A 463 2.26 -5.38 11.10
CA ILE A 463 1.50 -4.19 11.50
C ILE A 463 2.17 -2.86 11.13
N ASP A 464 3.20 -2.84 10.27
CA ASP A 464 3.92 -1.60 9.85
C ASP A 464 2.96 -0.48 9.40
N ALA A 465 1.90 -0.82 8.66
CA ALA A 465 0.87 0.12 8.23
C ALA A 465 -0.06 0.51 9.38
N ASN A 466 -0.51 -0.47 10.18
CA ASN A 466 -1.49 -0.29 11.25
C ASN A 466 -1.01 0.66 12.36
N VAL A 467 0.25 0.54 12.77
CA VAL A 467 0.82 1.28 13.92
C VAL A 467 0.87 2.79 13.72
N ALA A 468 0.74 3.26 12.47
CA ALA A 468 0.77 4.67 12.10
C ALA A 468 -0.32 5.04 11.07
N MET A 469 -1.36 4.22 10.90
CA MET A 469 -2.33 4.41 9.81
C MET A 469 -3.00 5.79 9.83
N GLY A 470 -3.34 6.32 11.01
CA GLY A 470 -3.88 7.68 11.13
C GLY A 470 -2.87 8.76 10.77
N ASP A 471 -1.60 8.54 11.07
CA ASP A 471 -0.51 9.48 10.80
C ASP A 471 -0.18 9.50 9.29
N LEU A 472 -0.21 8.34 8.63
CA LEU A 472 -0.09 8.24 7.17
C LEU A 472 -1.24 8.97 6.45
N VAL A 473 -2.48 8.88 6.95
CA VAL A 473 -3.62 9.68 6.45
C VAL A 473 -3.36 11.17 6.67
N ASN A 474 -2.91 11.57 7.86
CA ASN A 474 -2.60 12.97 8.18
C ASN A 474 -1.48 13.55 7.27
N LEU A 475 -0.46 12.75 6.94
CA LEU A 475 0.60 13.14 6.00
C LEU A 475 0.04 13.37 4.59
N VAL A 476 -0.80 12.45 4.07
CA VAL A 476 -1.42 12.63 2.75
C VAL A 476 -2.27 13.91 2.72
N ALA A 477 -3.09 14.17 3.75
CA ALA A 477 -3.86 15.41 3.88
C ALA A 477 -2.98 16.67 3.95
N ALA A 478 -1.85 16.62 4.68
CA ALA A 478 -0.92 17.74 4.78
C ALA A 478 -0.22 18.05 3.45
N TRP A 479 0.15 17.02 2.70
CA TRP A 479 0.74 17.15 1.37
C TRP A 479 -0.27 17.65 0.33
N GLU A 480 -1.50 17.15 0.36
CA GLU A 480 -2.64 17.62 -0.44
C GLU A 480 -2.83 19.14 -0.28
N ALA A 481 -3.02 19.60 0.97
CA ALA A 481 -3.16 21.02 1.29
C ALA A 481 -1.94 21.85 0.85
N THR A 482 -0.73 21.32 1.04
CA THR A 482 0.51 22.00 0.64
C THR A 482 0.60 22.16 -0.88
N ARG A 483 0.33 21.10 -1.66
CA ARG A 483 0.30 21.15 -3.13
C ARG A 483 -0.76 22.13 -3.63
N PHE A 484 -1.99 22.03 -3.13
CA PHE A 484 -3.08 22.92 -3.53
C PHE A 484 -2.74 24.40 -3.25
N SER A 485 -2.11 24.69 -2.10
CA SER A 485 -1.65 26.04 -1.79
C SER A 485 -0.56 26.57 -2.72
N ARG A 486 0.28 25.68 -3.31
CA ARG A 486 1.26 26.05 -4.34
C ARG A 486 0.58 26.33 -5.68
N PHE A 487 -0.36 25.47 -6.10
CA PHE A 487 -1.13 25.68 -7.34
C PHE A 487 -1.89 27.03 -7.32
N LEU A 488 -2.58 27.35 -6.23
CA LEU A 488 -3.29 28.64 -6.09
C LEU A 488 -2.36 29.87 -6.15
N ARG A 489 -1.07 29.73 -5.83
CA ARG A 489 -0.07 30.83 -5.88
C ARG A 489 0.59 31.01 -7.24
N ILE A 490 0.41 30.07 -8.17
CA ILE A 490 1.00 30.13 -9.51
C ILE A 490 0.09 30.88 -10.49
N VAL A 491 -1.20 31.05 -10.16
CA VAL A 491 -2.15 31.87 -10.92
C VAL A 491 -1.97 33.36 -10.55
N PRO A 492 -1.58 34.25 -11.48
CA PRO A 492 -1.58 35.69 -11.24
C PRO A 492 -3.02 36.25 -11.24
N ASP A 493 -3.26 37.29 -10.44
CA ASP A 493 -4.51 38.08 -10.43
C ASP A 493 -4.76 38.85 -11.75
#